data_AF-A0A8D0XBD3-F1
#
_entry.id   AF-A0A8D0XBD3-F1
#
_cell.length_a   1.000
_cell.length_b   1.000
_cell.length_c   1.000
_cell.angle_alpha   90.00
_cell.angle_beta   90.00
_cell.angle_gamma   90.00
#
_symmetry.space_group_name_H-M   'P 1'
#
loop_
_entity.id
_entity.type
_entity.pdbx_description
1 polymer ?
#
loop_
_entity_poly.entity_id
_entity_poly.type
_entity_poly.pdbx_seq_one_letter_code
_entity_poly.pdbx_strand_id
1 'polypeptide(L)'
;MDCTYWVDPNLGCSSDTIEVSCNFTHGGQTCLKPITASKVEFAISRVQMNFLHLLSSEVTQQITIHCLNMTVWQEGPGQTPAKQAVRFRAWNGQIFEAGGQFRPEVSMDGCKVQDGRWHQTLFIFRTQDPQQLPIVSVDNLPPASSGKQYRLEVGPACFL
;
A
#
# COMPACT_ATOMS: atom_id res chain seq x y z
N MET A 1 21.84 8.40 4.06
CA MET A 1 21.61 8.08 2.64
C MET A 1 20.80 6.80 2.63
N ASP A 2 19.59 6.84 2.07
CA ASP A 2 18.77 5.66 1.85
C ASP A 2 19.32 4.92 0.64
N CYS A 3 20.08 3.85 0.88
CA CYS A 3 20.67 3.05 -0.18
C CYS A 3 19.90 1.73 -0.33
N THR A 4 20.05 1.13 -1.50
CA THR A 4 19.57 -0.23 -1.77
C THR A 4 20.57 -1.24 -1.20
N TYR A 5 20.07 -2.26 -0.50
CA TYR A 5 20.83 -3.34 0.12
C TYR A 5 20.21 -4.69 -0.18
N TRP A 6 21.02 -5.75 -0.12
CA TRP A 6 20.55 -7.13 -0.13
C TRP A 6 20.55 -7.65 1.30
N VAL A 7 19.41 -8.15 1.77
CA VAL A 7 19.26 -8.69 3.12
C VAL A 7 18.76 -10.14 3.06
N ASP A 8 19.17 -10.94 4.03
CA ASP A 8 18.72 -12.32 4.19
C ASP A 8 18.04 -12.51 5.56
N PRO A 9 16.73 -12.19 5.67
CA PRO A 9 15.99 -12.32 6.92
C PRO A 9 15.98 -13.74 7.50
N ASN A 10 15.97 -14.78 6.67
CA ASN A 10 15.92 -16.17 7.12
C ASN A 10 17.29 -16.75 7.50
N LEU A 11 18.39 -16.04 7.19
CA LEU A 11 19.80 -16.43 7.45
C LEU A 11 20.19 -17.78 6.83
N GLY A 12 19.43 -18.25 5.86
CA GLY A 12 19.57 -19.54 5.23
C GLY A 12 20.49 -19.47 4.02
N CYS A 13 19.97 -19.90 2.86
CA CYS A 13 20.76 -19.91 1.63
C CYS A 13 20.77 -18.52 1.00
N SER A 14 21.89 -17.81 1.07
CA SER A 14 22.07 -16.45 0.54
C SER A 14 21.63 -16.19 -0.92
N SER A 15 21.32 -17.22 -1.71
CA SER A 15 20.75 -17.07 -3.05
C SER A 15 19.32 -16.53 -3.07
N ASP A 16 18.59 -16.59 -1.95
CA ASP A 16 17.20 -16.10 -1.83
C ASP A 16 17.09 -14.76 -1.09
N THR A 17 18.21 -14.04 -0.98
CA THR A 17 18.25 -12.66 -0.45
C THR A 17 17.28 -11.75 -1.18
N ILE A 18 16.76 -10.77 -0.45
CA ILE A 18 15.83 -9.77 -0.99
C ILE A 18 16.52 -8.40 -1.12
N GLU A 19 16.18 -7.68 -2.19
CA GLU A 19 16.59 -6.30 -2.38
C GLU A 19 15.65 -5.36 -1.61
N VAL A 20 16.21 -4.51 -0.75
CA VAL A 20 15.47 -3.58 0.12
C VAL A 20 16.14 -2.21 0.13
N SER A 21 15.41 -1.20 0.58
CA SER A 21 15.97 0.11 0.93
C SER A 21 16.03 0.22 2.44
N CYS A 22 17.19 0.50 3.01
CA CYS A 22 17.32 0.67 4.47
C CYS A 22 17.36 2.15 4.84
N ASN A 23 16.45 2.59 5.69
CA ASN A 23 16.40 3.95 6.23
C ASN A 23 17.00 3.98 7.65
N PHE A 24 18.29 4.30 7.72
CA PHE A 24 19.02 4.38 9.00
C PHE A 24 18.67 5.61 9.84
N THR A 25 18.03 6.62 9.24
CA THR A 25 17.59 7.81 9.98
C THR A 25 16.28 7.58 10.75
N HIS A 26 15.48 6.60 10.34
CA HIS A 26 14.23 6.21 10.97
C HIS A 26 14.37 4.91 11.76
N GLY A 27 15.43 4.77 12.56
CA GLY A 27 15.62 3.60 13.42
C GLY A 27 16.07 2.32 12.70
N GLY A 28 16.44 2.40 11.42
CA GLY A 28 16.89 1.24 10.63
C GLY A 28 15.79 0.50 9.89
N GLN A 29 14.71 1.19 9.49
CA GLN A 29 13.61 0.59 8.75
C GLN A 29 14.08 -0.12 7.47
N THR A 30 13.57 -1.33 7.27
CA THR A 30 13.76 -2.13 6.06
C THR A 30 12.55 -1.96 5.15
N CYS A 31 12.73 -1.29 4.02
CA CYS A 31 11.67 -0.98 3.07
C CYS A 31 11.71 -1.88 1.84
N LEU A 32 10.68 -2.71 1.69
CA LEU A 32 10.45 -3.54 0.51
C LEU A 32 9.73 -2.71 -0.57
N LYS A 33 10.37 -2.54 -1.74
CA LYS A 33 9.78 -1.80 -2.87
C LYS A 33 8.94 -2.72 -3.75
N PRO A 34 7.83 -2.25 -4.32
CA PRO A 34 7.10 -3.02 -5.31
C PRO A 34 7.94 -3.16 -6.59
N ILE A 35 7.70 -4.21 -7.37
CA ILE A 35 8.35 -4.46 -8.66
C ILE A 35 8.10 -3.29 -9.61
N THR A 36 6.88 -2.75 -9.58
CA THR A 36 6.52 -1.52 -10.29
C THR A 36 5.69 -0.63 -9.38
N ALA A 37 5.83 0.69 -9.50
CA ALA A 37 5.01 1.62 -8.74
C ALA A 37 3.52 1.58 -9.14
N SER A 38 3.12 0.86 -10.19
CA SER A 38 1.74 0.81 -10.66
C SER A 38 0.95 -0.43 -10.23
N LYS A 39 1.58 -1.36 -9.50
CA LYS A 39 0.97 -2.62 -9.05
C LYS A 39 1.40 -3.00 -7.64
N VAL A 40 0.49 -3.62 -6.90
CA VAL A 40 0.74 -4.19 -5.56
C VAL A 40 1.43 -5.56 -5.69
N GLU A 41 2.63 -5.56 -6.26
CA GLU A 41 3.41 -6.76 -6.55
C GLU A 41 4.83 -6.58 -6.02
N PHE A 42 5.30 -7.52 -5.18
CA PHE A 42 6.58 -7.44 -4.48
C PHE A 42 7.42 -8.69 -4.76
N ALA A 43 8.70 -8.51 -5.09
CA ALA A 43 9.63 -9.61 -5.37
C ALA A 43 10.18 -10.20 -4.07
N ILE A 44 9.33 -10.90 -3.31
CA ILE A 44 9.70 -11.56 -2.05
C ILE A 44 9.04 -12.94 -1.94
N SER A 45 9.78 -13.93 -1.44
CA SER A 45 9.24 -15.26 -1.16
C SER A 45 8.45 -15.26 0.14
N ARG A 46 7.49 -16.19 0.28
CA ARG A 46 6.73 -16.33 1.54
C ARG A 46 7.63 -16.59 2.76
N VAL A 47 8.73 -17.33 2.57
CA VAL A 47 9.67 -17.62 3.66
C VAL A 47 10.34 -16.32 4.11
N GLN A 48 10.94 -15.56 3.19
CA GLN A 48 11.61 -14.31 3.54
C GLN A 48 10.63 -13.28 4.13
N MET A 49 9.40 -13.21 3.61
CA MET A 49 8.35 -12.35 4.15
C MET A 49 8.01 -12.71 5.60
N ASN A 50 7.86 -14.00 5.91
CA ASN A 50 7.54 -14.45 7.27
C ASN A 50 8.63 -14.06 8.27
N PHE A 51 9.91 -14.17 7.90
CA PHE A 51 11.01 -13.75 8.77
C PHE A 51 11.03 -12.23 8.94
N LEU A 52 10.80 -11.46 7.88
CA LEU A 52 10.66 -10.01 7.98
C LEU A 52 9.50 -9.62 8.91
N HIS A 53 8.38 -10.33 8.88
CA HIS A 53 7.28 -10.14 9.83
C HIS A 53 7.65 -10.47 11.28
N LEU A 54 8.40 -11.55 11.51
CA LEU A 54 8.84 -11.97 12.85
C LEU A 54 9.86 -11.02 13.47
N LEU A 55 10.69 -10.41 12.64
CA LEU A 55 11.80 -9.54 13.06
C LEU A 55 11.40 -8.07 13.20
N SER A 56 10.15 -7.73 12.92
CA SER A 56 9.65 -6.36 12.96
C SER A 56 8.53 -6.19 13.97
N SER A 57 8.43 -4.97 14.48
CA SER A 57 7.49 -4.52 15.49
C SER A 57 6.36 -3.68 14.89
N GLU A 58 6.66 -2.92 13.85
CA GLU A 58 5.67 -2.13 13.12
C GLU A 58 5.93 -2.14 11.62
N VAL A 59 4.89 -1.85 10.86
CA VAL A 59 4.97 -1.71 9.40
C VAL A 59 4.13 -0.55 8.91
N THR A 60 4.65 0.12 7.89
CA THR A 60 3.98 1.22 7.21
C THR A 60 4.01 1.02 5.70
N GLN A 61 2.95 1.43 5.02
CA GLN A 61 2.89 1.50 3.57
C GLN A 61 1.98 2.65 3.14
N GLN A 62 2.25 3.24 1.98
CA GLN A 62 1.40 4.26 1.38
C GLN A 62 0.99 3.82 -0.03
N ILE A 63 -0.26 4.10 -0.39
CA ILE A 63 -0.78 3.90 -1.74
C ILE A 63 -1.54 5.15 -2.14
N THR A 64 -1.23 5.68 -3.31
CA THR A 64 -1.92 6.82 -3.90
C THR A 64 -2.72 6.36 -5.11
N ILE A 65 -3.99 6.74 -5.17
CA ILE A 65 -4.81 6.55 -6.36
C ILE A 65 -4.99 7.93 -7.01
N HIS A 66 -4.37 8.11 -8.17
CA HIS A 66 -4.62 9.26 -9.04
C HIS A 66 -5.88 8.98 -9.85
N CYS A 67 -6.76 9.95 -9.95
CA CYS A 67 -8.11 9.78 -10.50
C CYS A 67 -8.52 10.97 -11.37
N LEU A 68 -9.30 10.69 -12.40
CA LEU A 68 -9.89 11.69 -13.29
C LEU A 68 -11.40 11.43 -13.35
N ASN A 69 -12.20 12.38 -12.86
CA ASN A 69 -13.67 12.34 -12.85
C ASN A 69 -14.29 11.08 -12.23
N MET A 70 -13.69 10.55 -11.16
CA MET A 70 -14.18 9.35 -10.48
C MET A 70 -13.87 9.37 -8.99
N THR A 71 -14.84 8.92 -8.20
CA THR A 71 -14.72 8.74 -6.74
C THR A 71 -14.18 7.35 -6.42
N VAL A 72 -13.22 7.27 -5.50
CA VAL A 72 -12.57 6.00 -5.13
C VAL A 72 -12.80 5.58 -3.68
N TRP A 73 -13.16 6.51 -2.78
CA TRP A 73 -13.26 6.22 -1.35
C TRP A 73 -14.62 6.59 -0.72
N GLN A 74 -14.92 7.87 -0.61
CA GLN A 74 -16.17 8.36 0.00
C GLN A 74 -16.93 9.29 -0.94
N GLU A 75 -18.26 9.25 -0.88
CA GLU A 75 -19.14 10.14 -1.64
C GLU A 75 -19.64 11.30 -0.77
N GLY A 76 -19.63 12.51 -1.32
CA GLY A 76 -20.20 13.70 -0.69
C GLY A 76 -19.41 14.23 0.53
N PRO A 77 -19.97 15.26 1.21
CA PRO A 77 -19.39 15.85 2.42
C PRO A 77 -19.60 14.98 3.67
N GLY A 78 -20.54 14.02 3.63
CA GLY A 78 -20.67 13.00 4.66
C GLY A 78 -19.54 11.98 4.52
N GLN A 79 -19.09 11.38 5.63
CA GLN A 79 -18.14 10.26 5.61
C GLN A 79 -18.78 8.95 5.09
N THR A 80 -19.71 9.06 4.15
CA THR A 80 -20.42 7.94 3.55
C THR A 80 -19.52 7.22 2.55
N PRO A 81 -19.28 5.92 2.72
CA PRO A 81 -18.54 5.13 1.74
C PRO A 81 -19.16 5.24 0.34
N ALA A 82 -18.33 5.38 -0.68
CA ALA A 82 -18.77 5.28 -2.06
C ALA A 82 -19.33 3.87 -2.33
N LYS A 83 -20.31 3.74 -3.22
CA LYS A 83 -20.90 2.41 -3.53
C LYS A 83 -19.87 1.41 -4.06
N GLN A 84 -18.85 1.92 -4.75
CA GLN A 84 -17.72 1.15 -5.27
C GLN A 84 -16.41 1.65 -4.63
N ALA A 85 -16.42 1.92 -3.32
CA ALA A 85 -15.20 2.27 -2.61
C ALA A 85 -14.15 1.17 -2.78
N VAL A 86 -12.92 1.58 -3.03
CA VAL A 86 -11.78 0.67 -3.16
C VAL A 86 -11.58 -0.11 -1.87
N ARG A 87 -11.10 -1.35 -2.00
CA ARG A 87 -10.77 -2.22 -0.89
C ARG A 87 -9.34 -2.69 -1.02
N PHE A 88 -8.61 -2.71 0.08
CA PHE A 88 -7.21 -3.14 0.07
C PHE A 88 -7.08 -4.44 0.85
N ARG A 89 -6.55 -5.47 0.19
CA ARG A 89 -6.31 -6.76 0.82
C ARG A 89 -4.91 -6.78 1.41
N ALA A 90 -4.85 -7.02 2.71
CA ALA A 90 -3.65 -7.23 3.51
C ALA A 90 -2.98 -8.59 3.18
N TRP A 91 -1.71 -8.74 3.54
CA TRP A 91 -0.97 -10.01 3.37
C TRP A 91 -1.63 -11.17 4.15
N ASN A 92 -2.11 -10.92 5.37
CA ASN A 92 -2.86 -11.89 6.18
C ASN A 92 -4.31 -12.13 5.69
N GLY A 93 -4.73 -11.53 4.58
CA GLY A 93 -6.07 -11.68 4.00
C GLY A 93 -7.15 -10.75 4.57
N GLN A 94 -6.84 -9.95 5.61
CA GLN A 94 -7.76 -8.91 6.09
C GLN A 94 -8.01 -7.85 5.02
N ILE A 95 -9.15 -7.17 5.11
CA ILE A 95 -9.57 -6.16 4.13
C ILE A 95 -9.71 -4.82 4.83
N PHE A 96 -8.99 -3.82 4.32
CA PHE A 96 -9.16 -2.43 4.67
C PHE A 96 -10.20 -1.81 3.73
N GLU A 97 -11.29 -1.26 4.28
CA GLU A 97 -12.39 -0.69 3.49
C GLU A 97 -13.10 0.48 4.18
N ALA A 98 -13.71 1.36 3.39
CA ALA A 98 -14.45 2.51 3.91
C ALA A 98 -15.65 2.04 4.75
N GLY A 99 -15.74 2.49 6.00
CA GLY A 99 -16.81 2.07 6.90
C GLY A 99 -16.57 0.74 7.62
N GLY A 100 -15.57 -0.05 7.20
CA GLY A 100 -15.23 -1.34 7.80
C GLY A 100 -14.56 -1.26 9.17
N GLN A 101 -14.27 -2.42 9.78
CA GLN A 101 -13.52 -2.52 11.03
C GLN A 101 -12.06 -2.08 10.86
N PHE A 102 -11.42 -2.53 9.78
CA PHE A 102 -10.08 -2.11 9.40
C PHE A 102 -10.20 -0.99 8.37
N ARG A 103 -9.65 0.18 8.69
CA ARG A 103 -9.66 1.35 7.81
C ARG A 103 -8.23 1.88 7.66
N PRO A 104 -7.81 2.25 6.44
CA PRO A 104 -6.59 3.01 6.28
C PRO A 104 -6.79 4.43 6.82
N GLU A 105 -5.70 5.08 7.19
CA GLU A 105 -5.69 6.52 7.33
C GLU A 105 -5.78 7.14 5.94
N VAL A 106 -6.63 8.15 5.77
CA VAL A 106 -6.77 8.87 4.51
C VAL A 106 -6.35 10.32 4.74
N SER A 107 -5.14 10.63 4.29
CA SER A 107 -4.53 11.96 4.49
C SER A 107 -5.17 13.01 3.57
N MET A 108 -5.55 12.61 2.35
CA MET A 108 -6.21 13.46 1.35
C MET A 108 -7.17 12.61 0.53
N ASP A 109 -8.37 13.12 0.25
CA ASP A 109 -9.36 12.48 -0.64
C ASP A 109 -9.86 13.48 -1.70
N GLY A 110 -9.01 13.79 -2.68
CA GLY A 110 -9.32 14.70 -3.78
C GLY A 110 -10.21 14.10 -4.86
N CYS A 111 -10.30 12.77 -4.93
CA CYS A 111 -11.09 12.05 -5.94
C CYS A 111 -12.61 12.28 -5.83
N LYS A 112 -13.09 12.97 -4.80
CA LYS A 112 -14.47 13.44 -4.72
C LYS A 112 -14.80 14.52 -5.75
N VAL A 113 -13.79 15.22 -6.27
CA VAL A 113 -13.95 16.33 -7.21
C VAL A 113 -13.98 15.82 -8.64
N GLN A 114 -14.99 16.24 -9.41
CA GLN A 114 -15.20 15.82 -10.81
C GLN A 114 -15.22 17.06 -11.72
N ASP A 115 -14.08 17.75 -11.82
CA ASP A 115 -13.90 19.01 -12.53
C ASP A 115 -13.13 18.86 -13.86
N GLY A 116 -12.91 17.64 -14.33
CA GLY A 116 -12.11 17.35 -15.51
C GLY A 116 -10.60 17.40 -15.29
N ARG A 117 -10.13 17.56 -14.05
CA ARG A 117 -8.70 17.55 -13.69
C ARG A 117 -8.33 16.28 -12.93
N TRP A 118 -7.03 15.98 -12.94
CA TRP A 118 -6.48 14.92 -12.13
C TRP A 118 -6.46 15.32 -10.67
N HIS A 119 -6.96 14.45 -9.83
CA HIS A 119 -6.89 14.52 -8.38
C HIS A 119 -6.26 13.23 -7.83
N GLN A 120 -6.10 13.17 -6.51
CA GLN A 120 -5.55 11.99 -5.86
C GLN A 120 -6.19 11.73 -4.50
N THR A 121 -6.21 10.47 -4.11
CA THR A 121 -6.51 10.04 -2.74
C THR A 121 -5.31 9.27 -2.20
N LEU A 122 -4.80 9.69 -1.04
CA LEU A 122 -3.62 9.12 -0.38
C LEU A 122 -4.03 8.27 0.81
N PHE A 123 -3.76 6.96 0.71
CA PHE A 123 -4.01 5.97 1.74
C PHE A 123 -2.72 5.64 2.49
N ILE A 124 -2.76 5.72 3.81
CA ILE A 124 -1.65 5.40 4.70
C ILE A 124 -2.07 4.20 5.56
N PHE A 125 -1.29 3.13 5.48
CA PHE A 125 -1.45 1.93 6.29
C PHE A 125 -0.33 1.94 7.34
N ARG A 126 -0.70 1.98 8.62
CA ARG A 126 0.24 1.88 9.75
C ARG A 126 -0.32 0.93 10.79
N THR A 127 0.49 -0.02 11.22
CA THR A 127 0.05 -1.06 12.16
C THR A 127 1.22 -1.64 12.94
N GLN A 128 0.92 -2.13 14.14
CA GLN A 128 1.83 -2.90 15.01
C GLN A 128 1.66 -4.41 14.78
N ASP A 129 0.85 -4.84 13.80
CA ASP A 129 0.79 -6.21 13.31
C ASP A 129 1.48 -6.30 11.94
N PRO A 130 2.77 -6.66 11.89
CA PRO A 130 3.53 -6.75 10.64
C PRO A 130 2.88 -7.65 9.58
N GLN A 131 2.13 -8.67 9.99
CA GLN A 131 1.51 -9.64 9.09
C GLN A 131 0.41 -9.03 8.20
N GLN A 132 -0.04 -7.81 8.49
CA GLN A 132 -1.03 -7.12 7.65
C GLN A 132 -0.43 -6.58 6.34
N LEU A 133 0.85 -6.24 6.29
CA LEU A 133 1.45 -5.61 5.11
C LEU A 133 2.55 -6.49 4.49
N PRO A 134 2.83 -6.37 3.17
CA PRO A 134 2.30 -5.37 2.23
C PRO A 134 0.83 -5.62 1.84
N ILE A 135 0.20 -4.59 1.27
CA ILE A 135 -1.04 -4.76 0.51
C ILE A 135 -0.75 -5.62 -0.72
N VAL A 136 -1.58 -6.64 -0.94
CA VAL A 136 -1.43 -7.64 -2.02
C VAL A 136 -2.51 -7.54 -3.10
N SER A 137 -3.61 -6.82 -2.84
CA SER A 137 -4.65 -6.55 -3.84
C SER A 137 -5.33 -5.21 -3.59
N VAL A 138 -5.72 -4.55 -4.68
CA VAL A 138 -6.63 -3.40 -4.67
C VAL A 138 -7.87 -3.79 -5.46
N ASP A 139 -8.96 -4.06 -4.73
CA ASP A 139 -10.23 -4.50 -5.30
C ASP A 139 -11.16 -3.28 -5.48
N ASN A 140 -12.20 -3.42 -6.32
CA ASN A 140 -13.19 -2.38 -6.63
C ASN A 140 -12.62 -1.08 -7.24
N LEU A 141 -11.47 -1.14 -7.93
CA LEU A 141 -11.03 -0.02 -8.76
C LEU A 141 -12.08 0.26 -9.83
N PRO A 142 -12.63 1.48 -9.94
CA PRO A 142 -13.74 1.71 -10.86
C PRO A 142 -13.24 1.58 -12.31
N PRO A 143 -14.08 1.06 -13.23
CA PRO A 143 -13.66 0.77 -14.59
C PRO A 143 -13.25 2.05 -15.32
N ALA A 144 -12.13 1.98 -16.03
CA ALA A 144 -11.73 3.05 -16.95
C ALA A 144 -12.74 3.12 -18.10
N SER A 145 -13.26 4.31 -18.39
CA SER A 145 -14.21 4.56 -19.49
C SER A 145 -13.93 5.92 -20.12
N SER A 146 -14.67 6.29 -21.16
CA SER A 146 -14.44 7.57 -21.85
C SER A 146 -14.54 8.75 -20.86
N GLY A 147 -13.43 9.46 -20.65
CA GLY A 147 -13.34 10.57 -19.70
C GLY A 147 -13.14 10.21 -18.22
N LYS A 148 -13.04 8.92 -17.87
CA LYS A 148 -12.74 8.42 -16.50
C LYS A 148 -11.50 7.53 -16.52
N GLN A 149 -10.48 7.93 -15.78
CA GLN A 149 -9.20 7.23 -15.73
C GLN A 149 -8.65 7.22 -14.31
N TYR A 150 -7.86 6.19 -14.00
CA TYR A 150 -7.09 6.15 -12.77
C TYR A 150 -5.66 5.69 -13.05
N ARG A 151 -4.77 6.02 -12.13
CA ARG A 151 -3.41 5.48 -12.06
C ARG A 151 -3.11 5.16 -10.61
N LEU A 152 -2.62 3.95 -10.37
CA LEU A 152 -2.13 3.53 -9.07
C LEU A 152 -0.67 3.96 -8.89
N GLU A 153 -0.33 4.40 -7.70
CA GLU A 153 1.04 4.62 -7.23
C GLU A 153 1.22 3.90 -5.89
N VAL A 154 2.02 2.84 -5.91
CA VAL A 154 2.27 1.95 -4.77
C VAL A 154 3.61 2.31 -4.17
N GLY A 155 3.58 2.72 -2.90
CA GLY A 155 4.78 2.97 -2.10
C GLY A 155 5.37 1.67 -1.52
N PRO A 156 6.61 1.74 -1.01
CA PRO A 156 7.25 0.61 -0.34
C PRO A 156 6.51 0.23 0.95
N ALA A 157 6.60 -1.03 1.34
CA ALA A 157 6.24 -1.48 2.68
C ALA A 157 7.50 -1.44 3.56
N CYS A 158 7.49 -0.56 4.55
CA CYS A 158 8.62 -0.29 5.45
C CYS A 158 8.38 -0.93 6.81
N PHE A 159 9.26 -1.83 7.20
CA PHE A 159 9.23 -2.61 8.43
C PHE A 159 10.30 -2.08 9.40
N LEU A 160 9.92 -1.88 10.66
CA LEU A 160 10.83 -1.50 11.75
C LEU A 160 11.02 -2.65 12.74
#